data_AF-A0A0B2PJL9-F1
#
_entry.id   AF-A0A0B2PJL9-F1
#
_cell.length_a   1.000
_cell.length_b   1.000
_cell.length_c   1.000
_cell.angle_alpha   90.00
_cell.angle_beta   90.00
_cell.angle_gamma   90.00
#
_symmetry.space_group_name_H-M   'P 1'
#
loop_
_entity.id
_entity.type
_entity.pdbx_description
1 polymer ?
#
loop_
_entity_poly.entity_id
_entity_poly.type
_entity_poly.pdbx_seq_one_letter_code
_entity_poly.pdbx_strand_id
1 'polypeptide(L)'
;MANSKYEYVKCFEVEDEVMFPNIILVWIKASKLHKPHDLNALKLMNSCAVKVLEEYADVVLAYGFSDEYTFVFKKTSKFYERRASKVLSIFTSFFSSIFVRKWDEFFPYKELQCSPSFHGRVIARASVEALQVYLLWRQNICHLTNLHEQCLWRLVERGMNGKEAWDFIKDFDKKINNVTPEYVRSFEFDSKLMPSTWIVVRIDGCHFHRFSEIHEFVKPNDDRALNLMNLCAVAVLEKFWEDIVFAYGVSDEYSFILKKATNLYQRRANTIISAIVSFFTSTYVRRWKNFFQQSELKYPPSFDGRALVASGKSKREAQNSLKGAQLQKKIEELAIDYNNLPVMYRQGSSVYRDKVDIALIHQENGEFPENYGKVIVGHIDIIGPTFWLEHPNILD
;
A
#
# COMPACT_ATOMS: atom_id res chain seq x y z
N MET A 1 14.36 -6.53 -37.68
CA MET A 1 15.06 -6.86 -36.41
C MET A 1 15.78 -5.62 -35.89
N ALA A 2 15.12 -4.78 -35.09
CA ALA A 2 15.71 -3.52 -34.57
C ALA A 2 16.18 -3.60 -33.11
N ASN A 3 15.69 -4.58 -32.34
CA ASN A 3 15.79 -4.56 -30.87
C ASN A 3 17.17 -4.90 -30.32
N SER A 4 17.97 -5.72 -31.02
CA SER A 4 19.21 -6.31 -30.47
C SER A 4 20.24 -5.28 -29.99
N LYS A 5 20.32 -4.09 -30.61
CA LYS A 5 21.26 -3.03 -30.19
C LYS A 5 20.96 -2.48 -28.79
N TYR A 6 19.70 -2.54 -28.34
CA TYR A 6 19.26 -1.94 -27.07
C TYR A 6 18.68 -2.97 -26.08
N GLU A 7 18.57 -4.24 -26.48
CA GLU A 7 18.08 -5.34 -25.66
C GLU A 7 18.86 -5.52 -24.34
N TYR A 8 20.17 -5.21 -24.36
CA TYR A 8 21.03 -5.24 -23.17
C TYR A 8 20.55 -4.31 -22.03
N VAL A 9 19.71 -3.32 -22.31
CA VAL A 9 19.12 -2.44 -21.29
C VAL A 9 18.19 -3.21 -20.34
N LYS A 10 17.58 -4.32 -20.81
CA LYS A 10 16.79 -5.23 -19.96
C LYS A 10 17.63 -5.83 -18.83
N CYS A 11 18.95 -6.01 -19.03
CA CYS A 11 19.87 -6.55 -18.02
C CYS A 11 20.13 -5.58 -16.85
N PHE A 12 19.52 -4.39 -16.86
CA PHE A 12 19.49 -3.46 -15.72
C PHE A 12 18.13 -3.43 -14.98
N GLU A 13 17.13 -4.23 -15.39
CA GLU A 13 15.95 -4.48 -14.53
C GLU A 13 16.41 -5.19 -13.25
N VAL A 14 15.84 -4.80 -12.11
CA VAL A 14 16.08 -5.50 -10.84
C VAL A 14 15.23 -6.77 -10.80
N GLU A 15 15.88 -7.93 -10.72
CA GLU A 15 15.24 -9.21 -10.45
C GLU A 15 14.73 -9.25 -8.99
N ASP A 16 13.48 -9.65 -8.81
CA ASP A 16 12.75 -9.47 -7.55
C ASP A 16 11.63 -10.51 -7.33
N GLU A 17 11.78 -11.72 -7.84
CA GLU A 17 10.82 -12.82 -7.62
C GLU A 17 10.76 -13.23 -6.13
N VAL A 18 9.55 -13.29 -5.58
CA VAL A 18 9.31 -13.88 -4.26
C VAL A 18 9.26 -15.40 -4.37
N MET A 19 10.43 -16.03 -4.27
CA MET A 19 10.60 -17.50 -4.35
C MET A 19 9.55 -18.30 -3.55
N PHE A 20 9.09 -19.41 -4.10
CA PHE A 20 8.37 -20.44 -3.33
C PHE A 20 9.25 -21.03 -2.21
N PRO A 21 8.69 -21.51 -1.08
CA PRO A 21 7.25 -21.65 -0.78
C PRO A 21 6.66 -20.43 -0.05
N ASN A 22 7.28 -19.26 -0.13
CA ASN A 22 6.89 -18.09 0.68
C ASN A 22 5.49 -17.57 0.32
N ILE A 23 4.76 -17.15 1.34
CA ILE A 23 3.55 -16.33 1.25
C ILE A 23 3.98 -14.91 0.86
N ILE A 24 3.27 -14.30 -0.09
CA ILE A 24 3.47 -12.90 -0.51
C ILE A 24 2.59 -11.99 0.36
N LEU A 25 3.20 -11.01 1.03
CA LEU A 25 2.48 -9.95 1.74
C LEU A 25 2.81 -8.61 1.09
N VAL A 26 1.80 -7.80 0.79
CA VAL A 26 1.96 -6.43 0.28
C VAL A 26 1.57 -5.45 1.37
N TRP A 27 2.52 -4.68 1.89
CA TRP A 27 2.24 -3.61 2.85
C TRP A 27 2.28 -2.25 2.15
N ILE A 28 1.26 -1.42 2.39
CA ILE A 28 1.10 -0.07 1.84
C ILE A 28 0.80 0.94 2.96
N LYS A 29 1.21 2.19 2.77
CA LYS A 29 0.95 3.31 3.68
C LYS A 29 0.75 4.63 2.93
N ALA A 30 -0.22 5.42 3.34
CA ALA A 30 -0.54 6.71 2.75
C ALA A 30 0.49 7.78 3.14
N SER A 31 0.99 8.51 2.15
CA SER A 31 1.89 9.63 2.35
C SER A 31 1.10 10.89 2.76
N LYS A 32 1.13 11.22 4.06
CA LYS A 32 0.52 12.42 4.66
C LYS A 32 -1.02 12.46 4.64
N LEU A 33 -1.68 11.38 5.06
CA LEU A 33 -3.05 11.49 5.58
C LEU A 33 -3.02 12.42 6.83
N HIS A 34 -3.98 13.34 6.95
CA HIS A 34 -4.06 14.21 8.12
C HIS A 34 -4.48 13.39 9.35
N LYS A 35 -3.70 13.49 10.44
CA LYS A 35 -4.06 12.96 11.75
C LYS A 35 -4.84 14.00 12.56
N PRO A 36 -5.73 13.59 13.49
CA PRO A 36 -6.01 12.22 13.93
C PRO A 36 -7.35 11.66 13.40
N HIS A 37 -7.38 10.34 13.18
CA HIS A 37 -8.59 9.47 13.19
C HIS A 37 -9.89 10.06 12.64
N ASP A 38 -9.84 10.56 11.41
CA ASP A 38 -11.03 10.82 10.60
C ASP A 38 -11.72 9.47 10.30
N LEU A 39 -12.89 9.24 10.93
CA LEU A 39 -13.68 8.01 10.79
C LEU A 39 -14.05 7.72 9.32
N ASN A 40 -14.25 8.76 8.51
CA ASN A 40 -14.58 8.60 7.10
C ASN A 40 -13.32 8.26 6.28
N ALA A 41 -12.14 8.73 6.68
CA ALA A 41 -10.88 8.30 6.07
C ALA A 41 -10.59 6.82 6.33
N LEU A 42 -10.83 6.34 7.56
CA LEU A 42 -10.71 4.91 7.91
C LEU A 42 -11.73 4.05 7.16
N LYS A 43 -13.00 4.48 7.10
CA LYS A 43 -14.03 3.81 6.28
C LYS A 43 -13.66 3.78 4.79
N LEU A 44 -13.11 4.86 4.24
CA LEU A 44 -12.61 4.93 2.86
C LEU A 44 -11.46 3.94 2.64
N MET A 45 -10.47 3.88 3.53
CA MET A 45 -9.37 2.90 3.49
C MET A 45 -9.90 1.45 3.50
N ASN A 46 -10.85 1.13 4.39
CA ASN A 46 -11.54 -0.17 4.41
C ASN A 46 -12.27 -0.43 3.08
N SER A 47 -12.99 0.56 2.55
CA SER A 47 -13.76 0.52 1.31
C SER A 47 -12.89 0.35 0.04
N CYS A 48 -11.61 0.73 0.13
CA CYS A 48 -10.57 0.42 -0.86
C CYS A 48 -10.05 -1.02 -0.70
N ALA A 49 -9.76 -1.46 0.54
CA ALA A 49 -9.27 -2.81 0.82
C ALA A 49 -10.29 -3.90 0.42
N VAL A 50 -11.59 -3.65 0.61
CA VAL A 50 -12.67 -4.53 0.10
C VAL A 50 -12.58 -4.65 -1.43
N LYS A 51 -12.45 -3.54 -2.16
CA LYS A 51 -12.33 -3.57 -3.63
C LYS A 51 -11.06 -4.31 -4.11
N VAL A 52 -9.97 -4.29 -3.33
CA VAL A 52 -8.77 -5.10 -3.60
C VAL A 52 -9.04 -6.61 -3.46
N LEU A 53 -9.83 -7.03 -2.47
CA LEU A 53 -10.23 -8.44 -2.31
C LEU A 53 -11.33 -8.88 -3.29
N GLU A 54 -12.12 -7.96 -3.84
CA GLU A 54 -13.07 -8.25 -4.91
C GLU A 54 -12.37 -8.40 -6.28
N GLU A 55 -11.41 -7.52 -6.60
CA GLU A 55 -10.65 -7.56 -7.88
C GLU A 55 -9.64 -8.72 -7.92
N TYR A 56 -8.87 -8.93 -6.85
CA TYR A 56 -7.74 -9.87 -6.86
C TYR A 56 -8.05 -11.15 -6.09
N ALA A 57 -8.58 -12.14 -6.81
CA ALA A 57 -8.88 -13.50 -6.34
C ALA A 57 -7.76 -14.15 -5.49
N ASP A 58 -6.49 -13.84 -5.75
CA ASP A 58 -5.35 -14.39 -5.03
C ASP A 58 -5.09 -13.77 -3.65
N VAL A 59 -5.69 -12.63 -3.30
CA VAL A 59 -5.66 -12.05 -1.95
C VAL A 59 -6.73 -12.72 -1.09
N VAL A 60 -6.34 -13.27 0.05
CA VAL A 60 -7.25 -14.00 0.96
C VAL A 60 -7.63 -13.20 2.20
N LEU A 61 -6.73 -12.34 2.66
CA LEU A 61 -6.86 -11.53 3.87
C LEU A 61 -6.15 -10.18 3.66
N ALA A 62 -6.70 -9.14 4.30
CA ALA A 62 -6.03 -7.88 4.52
C ALA A 62 -6.23 -7.41 5.96
N TYR A 63 -5.26 -6.66 6.49
CA TYR A 63 -5.29 -6.07 7.81
C TYR A 63 -4.75 -4.65 7.77
N GLY A 64 -5.52 -3.66 8.24
CA GLY A 64 -5.13 -2.24 8.21
C GLY A 64 -5.59 -1.43 9.41
N PHE A 65 -4.89 -0.33 9.66
CA PHE A 65 -5.20 0.64 10.72
C PHE A 65 -4.51 1.98 10.42
N SER A 66 -4.97 3.07 11.04
CA SER A 66 -4.46 4.43 10.81
C SER A 66 -4.49 4.83 9.33
N ASP A 67 -3.35 4.68 8.64
CA ASP A 67 -3.05 5.17 7.30
C ASP A 67 -2.40 4.07 6.44
N GLU A 68 -2.48 2.80 6.88
CA GLU A 68 -1.77 1.67 6.27
C GLU A 68 -2.57 0.37 6.22
N TYR A 69 -2.16 -0.52 5.32
CA TYR A 69 -2.76 -1.83 5.09
C TYR A 69 -1.70 -2.88 4.72
N THR A 70 -1.90 -4.11 5.17
CA THR A 70 -1.22 -5.33 4.68
C THR A 70 -2.24 -6.15 3.90
N PHE A 71 -1.88 -6.65 2.72
CA PHE A 71 -2.63 -7.66 1.96
C PHE A 71 -1.84 -8.97 1.94
N VAL A 72 -2.53 -10.10 2.05
CA VAL A 72 -1.95 -11.45 2.14
C VAL A 72 -2.45 -12.27 0.95
N PHE A 73 -1.52 -12.83 0.19
CA PHE A 73 -1.82 -13.71 -0.93
C PHE A 73 -1.90 -15.17 -0.48
N LYS A 74 -2.72 -15.99 -1.15
CA LYS A 74 -2.67 -17.45 -1.00
C LYS A 74 -1.27 -17.98 -1.32
N LYS A 75 -0.79 -18.97 -0.57
CA LYS A 75 0.59 -19.50 -0.65
C LYS A 75 0.96 -19.98 -2.07
N THR A 76 -0.02 -20.54 -2.78
CA THR A 76 0.07 -21.08 -4.14
C THR A 76 0.06 -20.02 -5.25
N SER A 77 -0.09 -18.73 -4.93
CA SER A 77 -0.23 -17.66 -5.92
C SER A 77 0.91 -17.60 -6.93
N LYS A 78 0.56 -17.37 -8.20
CA LYS A 78 1.47 -17.09 -9.33
C LYS A 78 1.28 -15.67 -9.89
N PHE A 79 0.62 -14.79 -9.13
CA PHE A 79 0.22 -13.45 -9.56
C PHE A 79 1.44 -12.65 -10.06
N TYR A 80 1.40 -12.22 -11.32
CA TYR A 80 2.49 -11.57 -12.07
C TYR A 80 3.88 -12.21 -11.90
N GLU A 81 3.94 -13.55 -12.03
CA GLU A 81 5.19 -14.32 -11.90
C GLU A 81 5.89 -14.08 -10.55
N ARG A 82 5.14 -13.64 -9.53
CA ARG A 82 5.58 -13.35 -8.17
C ARG A 82 6.68 -12.27 -8.09
N ARG A 83 6.86 -11.45 -9.14
CA ARG A 83 7.78 -10.30 -9.17
C ARG A 83 7.32 -9.19 -8.23
N ALA A 84 8.12 -8.88 -7.20
CA ALA A 84 7.72 -7.97 -6.12
C ALA A 84 7.31 -6.58 -6.61
N SER A 85 8.06 -6.00 -7.57
CA SER A 85 7.76 -4.71 -8.22
C SER A 85 6.39 -4.71 -8.90
N LYS A 86 6.08 -5.74 -9.71
CA LYS A 86 4.77 -5.87 -10.37
C LYS A 86 3.63 -5.97 -9.37
N VAL A 87 3.75 -6.87 -8.40
CA VAL A 87 2.70 -7.10 -7.39
C VAL A 87 2.45 -5.81 -6.58
N LEU A 88 3.50 -5.11 -6.18
CA LEU A 88 3.40 -3.88 -5.38
C LEU A 88 2.91 -2.67 -6.17
N SER A 89 3.43 -2.43 -7.37
CA SER A 89 3.06 -1.28 -8.20
C SER A 89 1.59 -1.35 -8.59
N ILE A 90 1.12 -2.50 -9.09
CA ILE A 90 -0.27 -2.71 -9.49
C ILE A 90 -1.20 -2.55 -8.27
N PHE A 91 -0.84 -3.07 -7.09
CA PHE A 91 -1.62 -2.89 -5.87
C PHE A 91 -1.70 -1.43 -5.40
N THR A 92 -0.56 -0.73 -5.36
CA THR A 92 -0.53 0.68 -4.92
C THR A 92 -1.16 1.61 -5.95
N SER A 93 -1.13 1.26 -7.23
CA SER A 93 -1.87 1.89 -8.31
C SER A 93 -3.39 1.71 -8.10
N PHE A 94 -3.90 0.48 -8.10
CA PHE A 94 -5.33 0.16 -7.95
C PHE A 94 -5.94 0.69 -6.64
N PHE A 95 -5.24 0.55 -5.51
CA PHE A 95 -5.71 1.10 -4.24
C PHE A 95 -5.82 2.64 -4.30
N SER A 96 -4.86 3.31 -4.92
CA SER A 96 -4.88 4.77 -5.07
C SER A 96 -5.97 5.29 -6.01
N SER A 97 -6.28 4.56 -7.09
CA SER A 97 -7.36 4.91 -8.02
C SER A 97 -8.74 4.66 -7.42
N ILE A 98 -8.94 3.57 -6.67
CA ILE A 98 -10.18 3.36 -5.90
C ILE A 98 -10.33 4.45 -4.82
N PHE A 99 -9.27 4.81 -4.10
CA PHE A 99 -9.32 5.85 -3.06
C PHE A 99 -9.77 7.21 -3.61
N VAL A 100 -9.27 7.61 -4.79
CA VAL A 100 -9.73 8.83 -5.45
C VAL A 100 -11.18 8.68 -5.93
N ARG A 101 -11.53 7.58 -6.62
CA ARG A 101 -12.89 7.41 -7.17
C ARG A 101 -13.97 7.35 -6.10
N LYS A 102 -13.66 6.82 -4.91
CA LYS A 102 -14.57 6.74 -3.76
C LYS A 102 -14.54 7.95 -2.84
N TRP A 103 -13.67 8.95 -3.08
CA TRP A 103 -13.48 10.05 -2.13
C TRP A 103 -14.80 10.76 -1.77
N ASP A 104 -15.61 11.09 -2.77
CA ASP A 104 -16.87 11.82 -2.58
C ASP A 104 -17.96 10.99 -1.87
N GLU A 105 -17.87 9.64 -1.89
CA GLU A 105 -18.75 8.75 -1.10
C GLU A 105 -18.57 8.96 0.42
N PHE A 106 -17.37 9.37 0.85
CA PHE A 106 -16.99 9.52 2.26
C PHE A 106 -16.77 11.00 2.65
N PHE A 107 -16.58 11.89 1.68
CA PHE A 107 -16.26 13.30 1.87
C PHE A 107 -17.07 14.26 0.97
N PRO A 108 -18.42 14.16 0.91
CA PRO A 108 -19.27 14.86 -0.07
C PRO A 108 -19.23 16.40 0.00
N TYR A 109 -18.66 16.98 1.06
CA TYR A 109 -18.54 18.43 1.26
C TYR A 109 -17.07 18.92 1.35
N LYS A 110 -16.09 18.10 0.97
CA LYS A 110 -14.66 18.35 1.18
C LYS A 110 -13.86 17.88 -0.04
N GLU A 111 -13.60 18.78 -0.99
CA GLU A 111 -12.85 18.47 -2.22
C GLU A 111 -11.45 17.90 -1.93
N LEU A 112 -11.05 16.85 -2.65
CA LEU A 112 -9.73 16.24 -2.57
C LEU A 112 -8.62 17.19 -3.08
N GLN A 113 -8.06 18.01 -2.19
CA GLN A 113 -7.10 19.07 -2.51
C GLN A 113 -5.84 18.59 -3.26
N CYS A 114 -5.30 17.42 -2.89
CA CYS A 114 -4.12 16.83 -3.51
C CYS A 114 -4.30 15.34 -3.81
N SER A 115 -3.69 14.86 -4.90
CA SER A 115 -3.71 13.43 -5.25
C SER A 115 -2.98 12.61 -4.16
N PRO A 116 -3.59 11.54 -3.61
CA PRO A 116 -2.94 10.72 -2.60
C PRO A 116 -1.78 9.91 -3.20
N SER A 117 -0.74 9.66 -2.40
CA SER A 117 0.36 8.75 -2.75
C SER A 117 0.46 7.66 -1.69
N PHE A 118 0.59 6.42 -2.12
CA PHE A 118 0.74 5.25 -1.26
C PHE A 118 2.09 4.61 -1.55
N HIS A 119 2.99 4.62 -0.56
CA HIS A 119 4.25 3.91 -0.64
C HIS A 119 4.11 2.52 0.00
N GLY A 120 4.91 1.55 -0.41
CA GLY A 120 4.82 0.20 0.14
C GLY A 120 6.05 -0.65 -0.07
N ARG A 121 5.87 -1.95 0.23
CA ARG A 121 6.89 -3.00 0.10
C ARG A 121 6.24 -4.39 0.04
N VAL A 122 6.93 -5.32 -0.60
CA VAL A 122 6.62 -6.75 -0.51
C VAL A 122 7.43 -7.37 0.63
N ILE A 123 6.81 -8.29 1.36
CA ILE A 123 7.38 -9.04 2.47
C ILE A 123 7.12 -10.53 2.18
N ALA A 124 8.13 -11.37 2.37
CA ALA A 124 8.02 -12.81 2.22
C ALA A 124 7.87 -13.48 3.59
N ARG A 125 6.98 -14.47 3.72
CA ARG A 125 6.89 -15.30 4.95
C ARG A 125 6.87 -16.78 4.58
N ALA A 126 7.80 -17.55 5.14
CA ALA A 126 8.01 -18.95 4.76
C ALA A 126 6.86 -19.90 5.16
N SER A 127 6.05 -19.53 6.15
CA SER A 127 5.00 -20.37 6.74
C SER A 127 3.82 -19.56 7.28
N VAL A 128 2.74 -20.27 7.64
CA VAL A 128 1.51 -19.67 8.19
C VAL A 128 1.75 -19.08 9.58
N GLU A 129 2.56 -19.73 10.41
CA GLU A 129 2.88 -19.27 11.76
C GLU A 129 3.71 -17.97 11.69
N ALA A 130 4.64 -17.88 10.74
CA ALA A 130 5.41 -16.66 10.47
C ALA A 130 4.54 -15.49 9.93
N LEU A 131 3.44 -15.80 9.25
CA LEU A 131 2.41 -14.84 8.84
C LEU A 131 1.56 -14.40 10.05
N GLN A 132 1.07 -15.34 10.87
CA GLN A 132 0.28 -15.06 12.07
C GLN A 132 1.07 -14.17 13.05
N VAL A 133 2.34 -14.50 13.33
CA VAL A 133 3.23 -13.66 14.16
C VAL A 133 3.44 -12.27 13.56
N TYR A 134 3.50 -12.12 12.23
CA TYR A 134 3.57 -10.82 11.58
C TYR A 134 2.28 -10.00 11.76
N LEU A 135 1.11 -10.63 11.62
CA LEU A 135 -0.21 -9.98 11.77
C LEU A 135 -0.46 -9.56 13.22
N LEU A 136 -0.19 -10.46 14.19
CA LEU A 136 -0.12 -10.15 15.63
C LEU A 136 0.78 -8.93 15.90
N TRP A 137 1.96 -8.87 15.30
CA TRP A 137 2.85 -7.72 15.44
C TRP A 137 2.25 -6.41 14.86
N ARG A 138 1.50 -6.46 13.75
CA ARG A 138 0.76 -5.29 13.25
C ARG A 138 -0.37 -4.88 14.21
N GLN A 139 -1.13 -5.84 14.74
CA GLN A 139 -2.23 -5.57 15.66
C GLN A 139 -1.75 -5.00 17.00
N ASN A 140 -0.62 -5.47 17.53
CA ASN A 140 0.01 -4.89 18.71
C ASN A 140 0.49 -3.44 18.45
N ILE A 141 1.03 -3.13 17.26
CA ILE A 141 1.34 -1.74 16.90
C ILE A 141 0.06 -0.89 16.82
N CYS A 142 -1.05 -1.40 16.28
CA CYS A 142 -2.34 -0.69 16.29
C CYS A 142 -2.75 -0.30 17.72
N HIS A 143 -2.73 -1.25 18.66
CA HIS A 143 -3.04 -1.00 20.07
C HIS A 143 -2.13 0.07 20.69
N LEU A 144 -0.81 -0.09 20.53
CA LEU A 144 0.19 0.79 21.13
C LEU A 144 0.16 2.20 20.54
N THR A 145 -0.01 2.34 19.22
CA THR A 145 -0.11 3.65 18.55
C THR A 145 -1.42 4.35 18.89
N ASN A 146 -2.57 3.65 18.88
CA ASN A 146 -3.84 4.24 19.32
C ASN A 146 -3.76 4.69 20.79
N LEU A 147 -3.23 3.86 21.70
CA LEU A 147 -3.05 4.25 23.11
C LEU A 147 -2.13 5.48 23.26
N HIS A 148 -1.03 5.54 22.50
CA HIS A 148 -0.10 6.68 22.49
C HIS A 148 -0.78 7.98 22.03
N GLU A 149 -1.57 7.92 20.96
CA GLU A 149 -2.29 9.08 20.43
C GLU A 149 -3.46 9.50 21.35
N GLN A 150 -4.16 8.57 21.98
CA GLN A 150 -5.19 8.87 22.99
C GLN A 150 -4.59 9.55 24.23
N CYS A 151 -3.38 9.15 24.66
CA CYS A 151 -2.61 9.87 25.67
C CYS A 151 -2.24 11.28 25.19
N LEU A 152 -1.70 11.42 23.97
CA LEU A 152 -1.29 12.71 23.40
C LEU A 152 -2.44 13.73 23.40
N TRP A 153 -3.58 13.35 22.84
CA TRP A 153 -4.71 14.29 22.67
C TRP A 153 -5.37 14.66 23.98
N ARG A 154 -5.47 13.73 24.96
CA ARG A 154 -5.92 14.06 26.31
C ARG A 154 -4.99 15.03 27.06
N LEU A 155 -3.69 15.03 26.77
CA LEU A 155 -2.77 16.03 27.34
C LEU A 155 -3.01 17.41 26.70
N VAL A 156 -3.26 17.45 25.38
CA VAL A 156 -3.61 18.68 24.64
C VAL A 156 -4.97 19.26 25.07
N GLU A 157 -5.99 18.42 25.23
CA GLU A 157 -7.31 18.79 25.76
C GLU A 157 -7.23 19.34 27.20
N ARG A 158 -6.24 18.89 27.98
CA ARG A 158 -5.94 19.41 29.34
C ARG A 158 -5.07 20.67 29.33
N GLY A 159 -4.78 21.26 28.17
CA GLY A 159 -4.14 22.57 28.02
C GLY A 159 -2.62 22.56 27.86
N MET A 160 -1.95 21.39 27.76
CA MET A 160 -0.56 21.36 27.28
C MET A 160 -0.51 21.70 25.80
N ASN A 161 0.52 22.41 25.34
CA ASN A 161 0.68 22.56 23.89
C ASN A 161 1.15 21.23 23.26
N GLY A 162 0.86 21.04 21.97
CA GLY A 162 1.14 19.77 21.29
C GLY A 162 2.61 19.34 21.29
N LYS A 163 3.55 20.29 21.49
CA LYS A 163 4.98 19.98 21.61
C LYS A 163 5.33 19.47 23.02
N GLU A 164 4.83 20.11 24.08
CA GLU A 164 4.98 19.63 25.46
C GLU A 164 4.32 18.27 25.65
N ALA A 165 3.11 18.09 25.14
CA ALA A 165 2.39 16.81 25.18
C ALA A 165 3.19 15.70 24.48
N TRP A 166 3.81 15.99 23.33
CA TRP A 166 4.70 15.04 22.64
C TRP A 166 6.00 14.79 23.41
N ASP A 167 6.65 15.84 23.91
CA ASP A 167 7.87 15.75 24.71
C ASP A 167 7.68 14.97 26.03
N PHE A 168 6.47 14.95 26.58
CA PHE A 168 6.09 14.11 27.73
C PHE A 168 5.95 12.62 27.39
N ILE A 169 5.60 12.25 26.15
CA ILE A 169 5.33 10.87 25.73
C ILE A 169 6.31 10.29 24.68
N LYS A 170 7.31 11.04 24.22
CA LYS A 170 8.30 10.60 23.20
C LYS A 170 9.09 9.34 23.58
N ASP A 171 9.32 9.10 24.88
CA ASP A 171 10.04 7.92 25.34
C ASP A 171 9.19 6.64 25.36
N PHE A 172 7.88 6.75 25.09
CA PHE A 172 7.04 5.60 24.73
C PHE A 172 7.19 5.23 23.25
N ASP A 173 7.29 6.19 22.33
CA ASP A 173 7.43 5.95 20.88
C ASP A 173 8.71 5.16 20.55
N LYS A 174 9.84 5.51 21.20
CA LYS A 174 11.08 4.71 21.16
C LYS A 174 10.85 3.24 21.55
N LYS A 175 9.94 2.96 22.50
CA LYS A 175 9.62 1.60 22.93
C LYS A 175 8.73 0.85 21.94
N ILE A 176 7.75 1.51 21.32
CA ILE A 176 6.92 0.90 20.25
C ILE A 176 7.81 0.43 19.10
N ASN A 177 8.77 1.26 18.67
CA ASN A 177 9.73 0.91 17.63
C ASN A 177 10.63 -0.28 18.02
N ASN A 178 10.99 -0.40 19.30
CA ASN A 178 11.78 -1.52 19.85
C ASN A 178 10.97 -2.83 20.07
N VAL A 179 9.63 -2.80 20.03
CA VAL A 179 8.80 -4.04 20.03
C VAL A 179 8.94 -4.80 18.70
N THR A 180 9.55 -4.21 17.67
CA THR A 180 9.86 -4.93 16.42
C THR A 180 10.93 -5.99 16.67
N PRO A 181 10.63 -7.31 16.54
CA PRO A 181 11.68 -8.32 16.62
C PRO A 181 12.67 -8.15 15.46
N GLU A 182 13.96 -8.34 15.71
CA GLU A 182 14.98 -8.34 14.64
C GLU A 182 14.63 -9.39 13.57
N TYR A 183 14.03 -10.52 13.98
CA TYR A 183 13.42 -11.56 13.14
C TYR A 183 12.29 -11.07 12.22
N VAL A 184 11.52 -10.05 12.57
CA VAL A 184 10.46 -9.53 11.67
C VAL A 184 11.08 -8.75 10.52
N ARG A 185 12.15 -7.98 10.80
CA ARG A 185 12.88 -7.18 9.79
C ARG A 185 13.70 -8.04 8.83
N SER A 186 14.20 -9.21 9.25
CA SER A 186 15.07 -10.07 8.43
C SER A 186 14.43 -10.75 7.22
N PHE A 187 13.10 -10.59 7.00
CA PHE A 187 12.39 -11.10 5.82
C PHE A 187 11.68 -9.99 5.03
N GLU A 188 12.03 -8.72 5.27
CA GLU A 188 11.61 -7.60 4.44
C GLU A 188 12.49 -7.55 3.19
N PHE A 189 11.89 -7.47 1.99
CA PHE A 189 12.64 -7.45 0.72
C PHE A 189 13.23 -6.05 0.47
N ASP A 190 14.29 -5.72 1.22
CA ASP A 190 14.93 -4.40 1.25
C ASP A 190 15.90 -4.20 0.07
N SER A 191 15.35 -4.12 -1.15
CA SER A 191 16.07 -3.84 -2.39
C SER A 191 16.56 -2.38 -2.45
N LYS A 192 17.56 -2.06 -1.63
CA LYS A 192 18.30 -0.79 -1.67
C LYS A 192 19.14 -0.71 -2.94
N LEU A 193 18.85 0.30 -3.74
CA LEU A 193 19.53 0.58 -4.99
C LEU A 193 20.90 1.24 -4.72
N MET A 194 21.94 0.75 -5.42
CA MET A 194 23.34 1.18 -5.27
C MET A 194 23.47 2.71 -5.09
N PRO A 195 24.25 3.22 -4.12
CA PRO A 195 24.52 4.65 -3.98
C PRO A 195 25.16 5.25 -5.24
N SER A 196 24.96 6.55 -5.46
CA SER A 196 25.59 7.34 -6.53
C SER A 196 25.31 6.91 -7.99
N THR A 197 24.40 5.96 -8.22
CA THR A 197 23.92 5.57 -9.56
C THR A 197 22.67 6.37 -9.96
N TRP A 198 22.48 6.57 -11.27
CA TRP A 198 21.18 6.97 -11.80
C TRP A 198 20.17 5.85 -11.54
N ILE A 199 18.97 6.20 -11.10
CA ILE A 199 17.82 5.29 -11.05
C ILE A 199 16.83 5.76 -12.12
N VAL A 200 16.34 4.84 -12.94
CA VAL A 200 15.21 5.13 -13.85
C VAL A 200 14.01 4.32 -13.39
N VAL A 201 12.90 4.98 -13.08
CA VAL A 201 11.63 4.32 -12.73
C VAL A 201 10.75 4.36 -13.96
N ARG A 202 10.53 3.21 -14.60
CA ARG A 202 9.58 3.05 -15.70
C ARG A 202 8.24 2.63 -15.11
N ILE A 203 7.17 3.30 -15.51
CA ILE A 203 5.77 2.91 -15.29
C ILE A 203 5.14 2.52 -16.63
N ASP A 204 4.21 1.58 -16.59
CA ASP A 204 3.75 0.80 -17.74
C ASP A 204 2.25 0.45 -17.56
N GLY A 205 1.44 0.52 -18.62
CA GLY A 205 -0.01 0.49 -18.55
C GLY A 205 -0.57 -0.92 -18.34
N CYS A 206 -1.05 -1.24 -17.13
CA CYS A 206 -1.53 -2.59 -16.82
C CYS A 206 -2.81 -2.91 -17.61
N HIS A 207 -2.69 -3.80 -18.61
CA HIS A 207 -3.76 -4.15 -19.55
C HIS A 207 -4.34 -2.95 -20.32
N PHE A 208 -3.52 -1.94 -20.63
CA PHE A 208 -4.01 -0.65 -21.14
C PHE A 208 -4.66 -0.71 -22.53
N HIS A 209 -4.36 -1.73 -23.34
CA HIS A 209 -5.10 -1.98 -24.60
C HIS A 209 -6.61 -2.14 -24.32
N ARG A 210 -6.99 -3.06 -23.41
CA ARG A 210 -8.37 -3.27 -22.96
C ARG A 210 -8.97 -2.02 -22.32
N PHE A 211 -8.17 -1.25 -21.57
CA PHE A 211 -8.62 0.03 -21.00
C PHE A 211 -8.96 1.05 -22.09
N SER A 212 -8.12 1.16 -23.11
CA SER A 212 -8.31 2.07 -24.25
C SER A 212 -9.46 1.67 -25.18
N GLU A 213 -9.76 0.37 -25.27
CA GLU A 213 -10.92 -0.15 -25.99
C GLU A 213 -12.21 0.15 -25.22
N ILE A 214 -12.25 -0.18 -23.93
CA ILE A 214 -13.43 0.04 -23.08
C ILE A 214 -13.75 1.53 -22.89
N HIS A 215 -12.76 2.42 -22.94
CA HIS A 215 -12.96 3.87 -22.88
C HIS A 215 -12.93 4.56 -24.26
N GLU A 216 -13.01 3.79 -25.36
CA GLU A 216 -13.25 4.29 -26.72
C GLU A 216 -12.21 5.35 -27.17
N PHE A 217 -10.93 5.06 -26.91
CA PHE A 217 -9.82 5.93 -27.29
C PHE A 217 -9.58 5.92 -28.80
N VAL A 218 -9.39 7.11 -29.37
CA VAL A 218 -9.05 7.30 -30.79
C VAL A 218 -7.76 6.56 -31.14
N LYS A 219 -7.73 5.93 -32.32
CA LYS A 219 -6.59 5.16 -32.84
C LYS A 219 -5.97 5.88 -34.04
N PRO A 220 -4.63 5.82 -34.22
CA PRO A 220 -3.66 5.10 -33.40
C PRO A 220 -3.39 5.76 -32.04
N ASN A 221 -3.51 7.08 -31.94
CA ASN A 221 -3.25 7.88 -30.74
C ASN A 221 -4.48 8.70 -30.36
N ASP A 222 -4.71 8.89 -29.07
CA ASP A 222 -5.74 9.79 -28.53
C ASP A 222 -5.07 10.92 -27.76
N ASP A 223 -5.14 12.15 -28.28
CA ASP A 223 -4.50 13.32 -27.67
C ASP A 223 -5.04 13.62 -26.26
N ARG A 224 -6.28 13.22 -25.93
CA ARG A 224 -6.85 13.39 -24.58
C ARG A 224 -6.15 12.47 -23.60
N ALA A 225 -5.91 11.22 -23.99
CA ALA A 225 -5.18 10.24 -23.19
C ALA A 225 -3.71 10.63 -23.02
N LEU A 226 -3.04 11.02 -24.11
CA LEU A 226 -1.63 11.43 -24.07
C LEU A 226 -1.42 12.71 -23.25
N ASN A 227 -2.29 13.71 -23.36
CA ASN A 227 -2.18 14.93 -22.56
C ASN A 227 -2.54 14.73 -21.08
N LEU A 228 -3.45 13.81 -20.75
CA LEU A 228 -3.67 13.37 -19.37
C LEU A 228 -2.41 12.69 -18.79
N MET A 229 -1.78 11.78 -19.54
CA MET A 229 -0.53 11.14 -19.13
C MET A 229 0.63 12.14 -18.96
N ASN A 230 0.78 13.10 -19.89
CA ASN A 230 1.74 14.21 -19.77
C ASN A 230 1.51 15.01 -18.48
N LEU A 231 0.26 15.37 -18.17
CA LEU A 231 -0.08 16.14 -16.97
C LEU A 231 0.24 15.36 -15.69
N CYS A 232 0.02 14.03 -15.67
CA CYS A 232 0.42 13.17 -14.56
C CYS A 232 1.95 13.11 -14.39
N ALA A 233 2.72 13.12 -15.49
CA ALA A 233 4.17 13.14 -15.44
C ALA A 233 4.73 14.49 -14.94
N VAL A 234 4.13 15.61 -15.36
CA VAL A 234 4.44 16.95 -14.83
C VAL A 234 4.16 17.00 -13.33
N ALA A 235 2.99 16.52 -12.88
CA ALA A 235 2.67 16.47 -11.46
C ALA A 235 3.67 15.60 -10.66
N VAL A 236 4.15 14.49 -11.20
CA VAL A 236 5.23 13.69 -10.58
C VAL A 236 6.54 14.47 -10.48
N LEU A 237 6.93 15.22 -11.52
CA LEU A 237 8.12 16.09 -11.49
C LEU A 237 7.99 17.21 -10.44
N GLU A 238 6.85 17.88 -10.37
CA GLU A 238 6.55 18.89 -9.33
C GLU A 238 6.59 18.27 -7.93
N LYS A 239 6.03 17.07 -7.76
CA LYS A 239 5.91 16.38 -6.47
C LYS A 239 7.26 15.93 -5.89
N PHE A 240 8.22 15.58 -6.75
CA PHE A 240 9.52 15.01 -6.39
C PHE A 240 10.69 15.80 -7.01
N TRP A 241 10.55 17.12 -7.18
CA TRP A 241 11.51 18.00 -7.88
C TRP A 241 12.93 17.99 -7.29
N GLU A 242 13.06 17.70 -6.00
CA GLU A 242 14.34 17.54 -5.31
C GLU A 242 15.11 16.30 -5.79
N ASP A 243 14.44 15.30 -6.36
CA ASP A 243 14.99 13.98 -6.69
C ASP A 243 14.89 13.59 -8.17
N ILE A 244 13.78 13.87 -8.84
CA ILE A 244 13.56 13.57 -10.27
C ILE A 244 14.02 14.77 -11.12
N VAL A 245 14.75 14.52 -12.21
CA VAL A 245 15.23 15.59 -13.14
C VAL A 245 14.61 15.54 -14.53
N PHE A 246 14.04 14.42 -14.92
CA PHE A 246 13.54 14.21 -16.27
C PHE A 246 12.46 13.14 -16.29
N ALA A 247 11.49 13.31 -17.19
CA ALA A 247 10.47 12.32 -17.51
C ALA A 247 10.34 12.23 -19.03
N TYR A 248 10.13 11.02 -19.56
CA TYR A 248 9.86 10.76 -20.96
C TYR A 248 8.78 9.69 -21.09
N GLY A 249 7.80 9.88 -21.97
CA GLY A 249 6.68 8.94 -22.13
C GLY A 249 6.37 8.63 -23.59
N VAL A 250 5.83 7.43 -23.81
CA VAL A 250 5.41 6.90 -25.11
C VAL A 250 4.21 6.00 -24.87
N SER A 251 3.15 6.14 -25.66
CA SER A 251 1.90 5.39 -25.50
C SER A 251 1.35 5.51 -24.07
N ASP A 252 1.36 4.42 -23.32
CA ASP A 252 0.85 4.23 -21.97
C ASP A 252 1.96 4.11 -20.90
N GLU A 253 3.22 4.35 -21.29
CA GLU A 253 4.40 4.27 -20.44
C GLU A 253 5.05 5.63 -20.14
N TYR A 254 5.69 5.76 -18.97
CA TYR A 254 6.61 6.86 -18.63
C TYR A 254 7.88 6.35 -17.94
N SER A 255 9.01 6.99 -18.21
CA SER A 255 10.30 6.75 -17.53
C SER A 255 10.78 8.01 -16.83
N PHE A 256 10.93 7.95 -15.50
CA PHE A 256 11.39 9.03 -14.64
C PHE A 256 12.83 8.81 -14.21
N ILE A 257 13.71 9.81 -14.39
CA ILE A 257 15.14 9.73 -14.05
C ILE A 257 15.41 10.47 -12.74
N LEU A 258 15.91 9.74 -11.73
CA LEU A 258 16.27 10.28 -10.41
C LEU A 258 17.76 10.55 -10.30
N LYS A 259 18.13 11.71 -9.73
CA LYS A 259 19.51 12.20 -9.52
C LYS A 259 20.40 11.12 -8.90
N LYS A 260 21.65 10.99 -9.38
CA LYS A 260 22.66 10.09 -8.80
C LYS A 260 22.73 10.14 -7.27
N ALA A 261 22.68 11.36 -6.72
CA ALA A 261 22.78 11.65 -5.30
C ALA A 261 21.46 11.54 -4.51
N THR A 262 20.34 11.11 -5.12
CA THR A 262 19.06 10.97 -4.41
C THR A 262 19.20 10.03 -3.20
N ASN A 263 18.57 10.43 -2.09
CA ASN A 263 18.33 9.57 -0.94
C ASN A 263 16.83 9.32 -0.69
N LEU A 264 16.00 9.55 -1.71
CA LEU A 264 14.54 9.38 -1.68
C LEU A 264 14.19 7.97 -1.15
N TYR A 265 13.40 7.93 -0.09
CA TYR A 265 13.02 6.71 0.64
C TYR A 265 14.20 5.77 1.04
N GLN A 266 15.39 6.32 1.24
CA GLN A 266 16.65 5.58 1.49
C GLN A 266 17.08 4.69 0.32
N ARG A 267 16.82 5.13 -0.92
CA ARG A 267 17.08 4.42 -2.18
C ARG A 267 16.41 3.04 -2.30
N ARG A 268 15.34 2.78 -1.55
CA ARG A 268 14.60 1.50 -1.57
C ARG A 268 13.68 1.43 -2.78
N ALA A 269 13.98 0.52 -3.71
CA ALA A 269 13.30 0.42 -5.00
C ALA A 269 11.78 0.35 -4.85
N ASN A 270 11.30 -0.61 -4.04
CA ASN A 270 9.89 -0.85 -3.76
C ASN A 270 9.15 0.42 -3.30
N THR A 271 9.76 1.20 -2.40
CA THR A 271 9.15 2.41 -1.82
C THR A 271 9.16 3.59 -2.80
N ILE A 272 10.21 3.74 -3.62
CA ILE A 272 10.26 4.74 -4.70
C ILE A 272 9.22 4.44 -5.77
N ILE A 273 9.20 3.20 -6.27
CA ILE A 273 8.29 2.74 -7.34
C ILE A 273 6.84 2.99 -6.93
N SER A 274 6.42 2.47 -5.77
CA SER A 274 5.04 2.61 -5.29
C SER A 274 4.62 4.06 -5.06
N ALA A 275 5.49 4.90 -4.49
CA ALA A 275 5.19 6.31 -4.26
C ALA A 275 4.94 7.09 -5.58
N ILE A 276 5.75 6.82 -6.62
CA ILE A 276 5.61 7.43 -7.95
C ILE A 276 4.38 6.88 -8.66
N VAL A 277 4.24 5.55 -8.75
CA VAL A 277 3.12 4.87 -9.43
C VAL A 277 1.77 5.29 -8.84
N SER A 278 1.62 5.26 -7.51
CA SER A 278 0.36 5.65 -6.87
C SER A 278 0.03 7.14 -7.06
N PHE A 279 1.01 8.04 -7.00
CA PHE A 279 0.78 9.46 -7.22
C PHE A 279 0.43 9.80 -8.69
N PHE A 280 1.06 9.10 -9.64
CA PHE A 280 0.72 9.20 -11.06
C PHE A 280 -0.72 8.69 -11.30
N THR A 281 -1.04 7.50 -10.79
CA THR A 281 -2.36 6.86 -10.95
C THR A 281 -3.48 7.69 -10.31
N SER A 282 -3.29 8.17 -9.08
CA SER A 282 -4.29 8.97 -8.36
C SER A 282 -4.49 10.33 -9.04
N THR A 283 -3.43 10.92 -9.61
CA THR A 283 -3.55 12.13 -10.43
C THR A 283 -4.29 11.85 -11.73
N TYR A 284 -4.05 10.70 -12.38
CA TYR A 284 -4.76 10.31 -13.61
C TYR A 284 -6.27 10.22 -13.38
N VAL A 285 -6.70 9.54 -12.30
CA VAL A 285 -8.12 9.46 -11.94
C VAL A 285 -8.68 10.83 -11.57
N ARG A 286 -7.99 11.60 -10.71
CA ARG A 286 -8.45 12.95 -10.28
C ARG A 286 -8.59 13.93 -11.45
N ARG A 287 -7.79 13.78 -12.51
CA ARG A 287 -7.75 14.69 -13.66
C ARG A 287 -8.49 14.16 -14.89
N TRP A 288 -9.06 12.95 -14.83
CA TRP A 288 -9.79 12.32 -15.94
C TRP A 288 -10.81 13.26 -16.61
N LYS A 289 -11.73 13.83 -15.81
CA LYS A 289 -12.81 14.71 -16.31
C LYS A 289 -12.33 16.00 -16.97
N ASN A 290 -11.07 16.42 -16.77
CA ASN A 290 -10.50 17.58 -17.47
C ASN A 290 -10.34 17.30 -18.98
N PHE A 291 -10.04 16.06 -19.36
CA PHE A 291 -9.78 15.62 -20.74
C PHE A 291 -10.93 14.79 -21.32
N PHE A 292 -11.63 14.04 -20.46
CA PHE A 292 -12.74 13.15 -20.78
C PHE A 292 -14.04 13.66 -20.14
N GLN A 293 -14.48 14.85 -20.55
CA GLN A 293 -15.67 15.50 -19.98
C GLN A 293 -16.94 14.66 -20.16
N GLN A 294 -17.15 14.13 -21.36
CA GLN A 294 -18.33 13.35 -21.75
C GLN A 294 -18.20 11.83 -21.47
N SER A 295 -17.03 11.35 -21.06
CA SER A 295 -16.78 9.91 -20.85
C SER A 295 -16.59 9.61 -19.36
N GLU A 296 -17.38 8.70 -18.82
CA GLU A 296 -17.23 8.16 -17.47
C GLU A 296 -15.99 7.26 -17.37
N LEU A 297 -15.31 7.27 -16.22
CA LEU A 297 -14.25 6.30 -15.93
C LEU A 297 -14.88 4.98 -15.48
N LYS A 298 -15.19 4.12 -16.45
CA LYS A 298 -15.96 2.87 -16.29
C LYS A 298 -15.32 1.96 -15.23
N TYR A 299 -13.98 1.85 -15.22
CA TYR A 299 -13.20 1.18 -14.18
C TYR A 299 -11.84 1.87 -13.96
N PRO A 300 -11.21 1.77 -12.78
CA PRO A 300 -9.94 2.44 -12.51
C PRO A 300 -8.79 1.87 -13.37
N PRO A 301 -7.86 2.71 -13.84
CA PRO A 301 -6.61 2.23 -14.42
C PRO A 301 -5.71 1.64 -13.34
N SER A 302 -4.75 0.82 -13.78
CA SER A 302 -3.63 0.35 -12.98
C SER A 302 -2.34 0.44 -13.80
N PHE A 303 -1.21 0.62 -13.14
CA PHE A 303 0.11 0.73 -13.76
C PHE A 303 1.12 -0.20 -13.07
N ASP A 304 1.88 -0.95 -13.87
CA ASP A 304 3.11 -1.61 -13.44
C ASP A 304 4.22 -0.54 -13.24
N GLY A 305 5.24 -0.85 -12.46
CA GLY A 305 6.34 0.06 -12.15
C GLY A 305 7.61 -0.71 -11.78
N ARG A 306 8.73 -0.38 -12.44
CA ARG A 306 10.02 -1.06 -12.27
C ARG A 306 11.17 -0.07 -12.15
N ALA A 307 12.17 -0.41 -11.35
CA ALA A 307 13.42 0.34 -11.26
C ALA A 307 14.50 -0.31 -12.12
N LEU A 308 15.17 0.52 -12.93
CA LEU A 308 16.38 0.21 -13.68
C LEU A 308 17.58 0.87 -13.00
N VAL A 309 18.69 0.15 -12.84
CA VAL A 309 19.94 0.72 -12.28
C VAL A 309 21.15 0.31 -13.09
N ALA A 310 21.74 1.28 -13.79
CA ALA A 310 23.06 1.15 -14.39
C ALA A 310 24.11 1.03 -13.28
N SER A 311 24.64 -0.18 -13.06
CA SER A 311 25.50 -0.49 -11.92
C SER A 311 26.91 -0.92 -12.31
N GLY A 312 27.90 -0.31 -11.64
CA GLY A 312 29.05 -1.05 -11.13
C GLY A 312 28.76 -1.49 -9.69
N LYS A 313 29.21 -2.68 -9.30
CA LYS A 313 29.07 -3.25 -7.94
C LYS A 313 30.30 -2.80 -7.09
N SER A 314 30.47 -3.03 -5.78
CA SER A 314 29.83 -3.87 -4.74
C SER A 314 30.32 -3.36 -3.35
N LYS A 315 29.85 -3.72 -2.14
CA LYS A 315 28.64 -4.37 -1.57
C LYS A 315 28.91 -4.64 -0.05
N ARG A 316 29.24 -3.61 0.77
CA ARG A 316 29.99 -3.82 2.04
C ARG A 316 29.58 -3.05 3.32
N GLU A 317 28.38 -2.47 3.43
CA GLU A 317 28.00 -1.67 4.62
C GLU A 317 26.59 -1.97 5.15
N ALA A 318 26.50 -2.83 6.18
CA ALA A 318 25.41 -2.87 7.18
C ALA A 318 25.74 -3.94 8.26
N GLN A 319 25.97 -3.54 9.52
CA GLN A 319 26.20 -4.48 10.61
C GLN A 319 25.75 -3.91 11.98
N ASN A 320 25.00 -4.72 12.74
CA ASN A 320 24.83 -4.68 14.21
C ASN A 320 24.04 -3.48 14.83
N SER A 321 23.37 -3.55 16.00
CA SER A 321 22.80 -4.69 16.80
C SER A 321 22.08 -4.19 18.10
N LEU A 322 21.28 -5.08 18.74
CA LEU A 322 21.09 -5.26 20.22
C LEU A 322 19.99 -4.49 21.02
N LYS A 323 18.97 -5.27 21.44
CA LYS A 323 18.41 -5.51 22.81
C LYS A 323 18.07 -4.37 23.80
N GLY A 324 16.92 -4.54 24.49
CA GLY A 324 16.69 -4.05 25.88
C GLY A 324 15.20 -3.86 26.23
N ALA A 325 14.73 -4.36 27.38
CA ALA A 325 13.29 -4.36 27.71
C ALA A 325 12.97 -4.01 29.18
N GLN A 326 11.90 -3.22 29.39
CA GLN A 326 10.94 -3.27 30.51
C GLN A 326 9.93 -2.10 30.41
N LEU A 327 8.62 -2.39 30.48
CA LEU A 327 7.55 -1.42 30.79
C LEU A 327 6.22 -2.12 31.08
N GLN A 328 5.74 -2.09 32.33
CA GLN A 328 4.35 -2.44 32.68
C GLN A 328 3.85 -1.69 33.93
N LYS A 329 4.36 -0.48 34.19
CA LYS A 329 4.08 0.29 35.42
C LYS A 329 3.96 1.80 35.19
N LYS A 330 3.23 2.21 34.13
CA LYS A 330 2.99 3.64 33.81
C LYS A 330 1.73 3.91 32.96
N ILE A 331 0.67 3.13 33.17
CA ILE A 331 -0.61 3.24 32.44
C ILE A 331 -1.75 3.73 33.34
N GLU A 332 -1.65 3.53 34.65
CA GLU A 332 -2.75 3.76 35.61
C GLU A 332 -2.98 5.24 35.97
N GLU A 333 -2.03 6.14 35.68
CA GLU A 333 -2.05 7.55 36.12
C GLU A 333 -2.92 8.50 35.24
N LEU A 334 -3.43 8.05 34.10
CA LEU A 334 -4.08 8.94 33.10
C LEU A 334 -5.62 8.78 32.96
N ALA A 335 -6.23 7.85 33.70
CA ALA A 335 -7.68 7.60 33.72
C ALA A 335 -8.31 7.47 32.31
N ILE A 336 -7.63 6.73 31.42
CA ILE A 336 -8.14 6.40 30.07
C ILE A 336 -8.86 5.05 30.15
N ASP A 337 -10.19 5.07 30.07
CA ASP A 337 -10.94 3.84 29.79
C ASP A 337 -10.78 3.50 28.30
N TYR A 338 -9.67 2.84 27.99
CA TYR A 338 -9.35 2.35 26.66
C TYR A 338 -10.44 1.41 26.13
N ASN A 339 -11.10 0.64 27.00
CA ASN A 339 -12.05 -0.39 26.61
C ASN A 339 -13.34 0.17 26.00
N ASN A 340 -13.69 1.41 26.32
CA ASN A 340 -14.86 2.08 25.74
C ASN A 340 -14.59 2.72 24.36
N LEU A 341 -13.37 2.68 23.84
CA LEU A 341 -13.09 3.13 22.48
C LEU A 341 -13.72 2.19 21.43
N PRO A 342 -14.25 2.73 20.31
CA PRO A 342 -14.76 1.94 19.18
C PRO A 342 -13.77 0.85 18.75
N VAL A 343 -14.29 -0.37 18.54
CA VAL A 343 -13.46 -1.57 18.38
C VAL A 343 -12.49 -1.44 17.20
N MET A 344 -12.88 -0.77 16.11
CA MET A 344 -12.00 -0.47 14.97
C MET A 344 -10.73 0.30 15.36
N TYR A 345 -10.78 1.23 16.33
CA TYR A 345 -9.58 1.95 16.77
C TYR A 345 -8.67 1.09 17.66
N ARG A 346 -9.25 0.10 18.36
CA ARG A 346 -8.51 -0.82 19.22
C ARG A 346 -7.87 -1.95 18.43
N GLN A 347 -8.62 -2.56 17.51
CA GLN A 347 -8.26 -3.78 16.80
C GLN A 347 -7.78 -3.54 15.36
N GLY A 348 -8.09 -2.39 14.76
CA GLY A 348 -7.92 -2.15 13.33
C GLY A 348 -9.08 -2.76 12.51
N SER A 349 -8.82 -2.99 11.22
CA SER A 349 -9.76 -3.51 10.23
C SER A 349 -9.18 -4.75 9.55
N SER A 350 -9.73 -5.93 9.85
CA SER A 350 -9.50 -7.16 9.09
C SER A 350 -10.50 -7.24 7.93
N VAL A 351 -10.05 -7.64 6.74
CA VAL A 351 -10.90 -7.83 5.56
C VAL A 351 -10.54 -9.17 4.93
N TYR A 352 -11.47 -10.11 4.83
CA TYR A 352 -11.19 -11.49 4.42
C TYR A 352 -12.33 -12.08 3.60
N ARG A 353 -12.08 -13.20 2.90
CA ARG A 353 -13.16 -14.00 2.30
C ARG A 353 -13.58 -15.11 3.23
N ASP A 354 -14.89 -15.37 3.28
CA ASP A 354 -15.46 -16.45 4.08
C ASP A 354 -16.46 -17.30 3.29
N LYS A 355 -16.60 -18.57 3.68
CA LYS A 355 -17.53 -19.53 3.07
C LYS A 355 -18.88 -19.42 3.77
N VAL A 356 -19.77 -18.59 3.21
CA VAL A 356 -21.16 -18.48 3.68
C VAL A 356 -21.92 -19.75 3.32
N ASP A 357 -22.58 -20.38 4.30
CA ASP A 357 -23.54 -21.45 4.04
C ASP A 357 -24.69 -20.93 3.16
N ILE A 358 -24.83 -21.50 1.96
CA ILE A 358 -25.73 -21.03 0.90
C ILE A 358 -27.22 -21.19 1.29
N ALA A 359 -27.50 -21.95 2.37
CA ALA A 359 -28.85 -22.21 2.90
C ALA A 359 -29.66 -20.96 3.32
N LEU A 360 -29.04 -19.79 3.46
CA LEU A 360 -29.72 -18.54 3.89
C LEU A 360 -29.85 -17.47 2.79
N ILE A 361 -29.44 -17.74 1.55
CA ILE A 361 -29.61 -16.80 0.42
C ILE A 361 -30.45 -17.47 -0.67
N HIS A 362 -31.76 -17.53 -0.43
CA HIS A 362 -32.77 -18.00 -1.39
C HIS A 362 -33.98 -17.04 -1.43
N GLN A 363 -33.71 -15.76 -1.66
CA GLN A 363 -34.63 -14.82 -2.30
C GLN A 363 -33.84 -13.63 -2.89
N GLU A 364 -34.37 -13.08 -3.98
CA GLU A 364 -33.87 -11.90 -4.73
C GLU A 364 -32.51 -12.01 -5.47
N ASN A 365 -32.58 -12.72 -6.61
CA ASN A 365 -32.00 -12.33 -7.90
C ASN A 365 -30.50 -11.94 -7.99
N GLY A 366 -29.64 -12.92 -8.31
CA GLY A 366 -28.33 -12.67 -8.92
C GLY A 366 -27.43 -13.91 -8.94
N GLU A 367 -27.05 -14.39 -10.13
CA GLU A 367 -26.06 -15.47 -10.26
C GLU A 367 -24.67 -14.97 -9.86
N PHE A 368 -24.15 -15.45 -8.73
CA PHE A 368 -22.74 -15.29 -8.36
C PHE A 368 -21.93 -16.48 -8.91
N PRO A 369 -20.75 -16.28 -9.49
CA PRO A 369 -19.91 -17.38 -9.96
C PRO A 369 -19.46 -18.26 -8.78
N GLU A 370 -19.77 -19.56 -8.86
CA GLU A 370 -19.87 -20.54 -7.76
C GLU A 370 -18.58 -20.92 -6.99
N ASN A 371 -17.56 -20.06 -6.93
CA ASN A 371 -16.27 -20.40 -6.29
C ASN A 371 -15.58 -19.28 -5.50
N TYR A 372 -16.25 -18.15 -5.25
CA TYR A 372 -15.64 -17.03 -4.50
C TYR A 372 -16.48 -16.65 -3.27
N GLY A 373 -15.91 -16.93 -2.09
CA GLY A 373 -16.52 -16.60 -0.80
C GLY A 373 -16.72 -15.10 -0.57
N LYS A 374 -17.70 -14.75 0.25
CA LYS A 374 -18.11 -13.36 0.51
C LYS A 374 -16.97 -12.58 1.19
N VAL A 375 -16.69 -11.36 0.72
CA VAL A 375 -15.75 -10.45 1.40
C VAL A 375 -16.44 -9.85 2.64
N ILE A 376 -15.81 -10.00 3.80
CA ILE A 376 -16.27 -9.53 5.12
C ILE A 376 -15.25 -8.53 5.67
N VAL A 377 -15.74 -7.48 6.36
CA VAL A 377 -14.92 -6.55 7.16
C VAL A 377 -15.21 -6.82 8.64
N GLY A 378 -14.18 -7.12 9.42
CA GLY A 378 -14.27 -7.41 10.86
C GLY A 378 -13.32 -6.56 11.70
N HIS A 379 -13.74 -6.24 12.92
CA HIS A 379 -12.95 -5.52 13.92
C HIS A 379 -12.68 -6.44 15.11
N ILE A 380 -11.95 -7.52 14.86
CA ILE A 380 -11.81 -8.67 15.75
C ILE A 380 -10.34 -8.95 16.08
N ASP A 381 -10.12 -9.69 17.15
CA ASP A 381 -8.78 -10.14 17.52
C ASP A 381 -8.31 -11.24 16.56
N ILE A 382 -7.22 -10.98 15.81
CA ILE A 382 -6.57 -12.01 14.97
C ILE A 382 -5.26 -12.49 15.58
N ILE A 383 -4.99 -12.10 16.84
CA ILE A 383 -3.92 -12.65 17.71
C ILE A 383 -4.32 -14.04 18.24
N GLY A 384 -5.52 -14.15 18.80
CA GLY A 384 -6.01 -15.37 19.41
C GLY A 384 -6.22 -16.52 18.41
N PRO A 385 -6.12 -17.78 18.87
CA PRO A 385 -6.35 -18.94 18.00
C PRO A 385 -7.80 -19.01 17.48
N THR A 386 -8.76 -18.40 18.21
CA THR A 386 -10.20 -18.43 17.92
C THR A 386 -10.52 -18.05 16.47
N PHE A 387 -10.05 -16.91 15.98
CA PHE A 387 -10.29 -16.46 14.59
C PHE A 387 -9.79 -17.47 13.55
N TRP A 388 -8.62 -18.08 13.78
CA TRP A 388 -8.00 -19.04 12.87
C TRP A 388 -8.64 -20.44 12.96
N LEU A 389 -9.31 -20.76 14.06
CA LEU A 389 -10.12 -21.97 14.25
C LEU A 389 -11.53 -21.82 13.67
N GLU A 390 -12.10 -20.61 13.71
CA GLU A 390 -13.41 -20.28 13.13
C GLU A 390 -13.34 -20.15 11.60
N HIS A 391 -12.22 -19.65 11.05
CA HIS A 391 -12.04 -19.45 9.61
C HIS A 391 -10.77 -20.15 9.05
N PRO A 392 -10.64 -21.50 9.14
CA PRO A 392 -9.46 -22.22 8.68
C PRO A 392 -9.18 -22.03 7.18
N ASN A 393 -10.25 -21.99 6.38
CA ASN A 393 -10.24 -21.83 4.92
C ASN A 393 -9.58 -20.52 4.40
N ILE A 394 -9.16 -19.58 5.25
CA ILE A 394 -8.53 -18.33 4.83
C ILE A 394 -7.10 -18.55 4.29
N LEU A 395 -6.38 -19.59 4.73
CA LEU A 395 -4.95 -19.78 4.41
C LEU A 395 -4.61 -21.04 3.61
N ASP A 396 -5.62 -21.82 3.23
CA ASP A 396 -5.53 -23.00 2.35
C ASP A 396 -5.43 -22.63 0.86
#